data_AF-A0A1Y1VNR7-F1
#
_entry.id   AF-A0A1Y1VNR7-F1
#
_cell.length_a   1.000
_cell.length_b   1.000
_cell.length_c   1.000
_cell.angle_alpha   90.00
_cell.angle_beta   90.00
_cell.angle_gamma   90.00
#
_symmetry.space_group_name_H-M   'P 1'
#
loop_
_entity.id
_entity.type
_entity.pdbx_description
1 polymer ?
#
loop_
_entity_poly.entity_id
_entity_poly.type
_entity_poly.pdbx_seq_one_letter_code
_entity_poly.pdbx_strand_id
1 'polypeptide(L)'
;MEEETFGPDMPFNYNPGIKSDPEAFLKEMDSIPLFMNSLDDEVIEENPTLAALQALKYDGTPEENAKDFKDQGNECFQAGKHKYKDALQFYTDGIEQKCKDKELNSILHSNRAAVNLELGNFGKVLRDCAKALEYNPNNIKAFYRSGKACYILEKIPEALDCCDRALALDPKNKGVKDLKIKILRRKQELEEKEKRRLQRIAEEEKEKQLLTQTIKDRKINIVSNNEFLKKYPVQKENAVRLDKETKELLWPVFFLYPEYKESDFISGFNENNTFEEHLEVMFGDPNNPAPWDKDHVYTPDNLNVYFETYSKNGEKTKLLKVPNKMKLKTVLSNSKFTLIDMIPAFIILPKNSKFTDEFIDNFLHKE
;
A
#
# COMPACT_ATOMS: atom_id res chain seq x y z
N MET A 1 -22.04 -85.69 13.08
CA MET A 1 -21.53 -84.64 12.18
C MET A 1 -21.18 -83.48 13.08
N GLU A 2 -19.92 -83.41 13.49
CA GLU A 2 -19.36 -82.28 14.21
C GLU A 2 -18.97 -81.25 13.14
N GLU A 3 -19.53 -80.05 13.22
CA GLU A 3 -19.12 -78.93 12.37
C GLU A 3 -17.86 -78.31 12.98
N GLU A 4 -16.70 -78.63 12.39
CA GLU A 4 -15.45 -77.92 12.64
C GLU A 4 -15.56 -76.48 12.11
N THR A 5 -15.58 -75.51 13.02
CA THR A 5 -15.49 -74.10 12.68
C THR A 5 -14.04 -73.74 12.35
N PHE A 6 -13.71 -73.65 11.05
CA PHE A 6 -12.46 -73.07 10.56
C PHE A 6 -12.55 -71.54 10.61
N GLY A 7 -11.93 -70.94 11.61
CA GLY A 7 -11.58 -69.51 11.66
C GLY A 7 -10.19 -69.35 12.27
N PRO A 8 -9.40 -68.34 11.88
CA PRO A 8 -8.09 -68.12 12.49
C PRO A 8 -8.25 -67.82 13.99
N ASP A 9 -7.39 -68.42 14.82
CA ASP A 9 -7.33 -68.10 16.24
C ASP A 9 -7.05 -66.60 16.42
N MET A 10 -7.96 -65.91 17.11
CA MET A 10 -7.89 -64.47 17.36
C MET A 10 -6.65 -64.15 18.21
N PRO A 11 -5.84 -63.15 17.82
CA PRO A 11 -4.58 -62.89 18.49
C PRO A 11 -4.83 -62.14 19.82
N PHE A 12 -4.17 -62.62 20.88
CA PHE A 12 -4.08 -62.04 22.23
C PHE A 12 -5.35 -62.07 23.09
N ASN A 13 -5.32 -62.90 24.14
CA ASN A 13 -6.15 -62.84 25.35
C ASN A 13 -7.62 -62.42 25.17
N TYR A 14 -8.28 -62.94 24.13
CA TYR A 14 -9.69 -62.72 23.87
C TYR A 14 -10.52 -63.25 25.06
N ASN A 15 -11.16 -62.35 25.80
CA ASN A 15 -12.05 -62.72 26.91
C ASN A 15 -13.43 -63.10 26.33
N PRO A 16 -13.82 -64.39 26.32
CA PRO A 16 -15.00 -64.85 25.59
C PRO A 16 -16.34 -64.37 26.17
N GLY A 17 -16.33 -63.60 27.27
CA GLY A 17 -17.52 -62.99 27.88
C GLY A 17 -18.08 -61.77 27.12
N ILE A 18 -17.35 -61.21 26.14
CA ILE A 18 -17.77 -60.01 25.37
C ILE A 18 -18.55 -60.43 24.11
N LYS A 19 -19.42 -61.44 24.21
CA LYS A 19 -20.31 -61.84 23.09
C LYS A 19 -21.65 -61.11 23.07
N SER A 20 -21.94 -60.25 24.03
CA SER A 20 -23.29 -59.67 24.22
C SER A 20 -23.39 -58.16 24.11
N ASP A 21 -22.29 -57.43 23.88
CA ASP A 21 -22.33 -55.96 23.75
C ASP A 21 -21.47 -55.46 22.56
N PRO A 22 -22.12 -55.11 21.43
CA PRO A 22 -21.44 -54.54 20.27
C PRO A 22 -20.66 -53.25 20.57
N GLU A 23 -21.10 -52.44 21.52
CA GLU A 23 -20.42 -51.19 21.88
C GLU A 23 -19.09 -51.47 22.59
N ALA A 24 -19.05 -52.49 23.48
CA ALA A 24 -17.83 -52.91 24.15
C ALA A 24 -16.78 -53.46 23.17
N PHE A 25 -17.21 -54.23 22.17
CA PHE A 25 -16.31 -54.74 21.12
C PHE A 25 -15.74 -53.62 20.25
N LEU A 26 -16.57 -52.67 19.82
CA LEU A 26 -16.11 -51.51 19.05
C LEU A 26 -15.10 -50.67 19.85
N LYS A 27 -15.35 -50.47 21.14
CA LYS A 27 -14.44 -49.76 22.04
C LYS A 27 -13.10 -50.47 22.20
N GLU A 28 -13.08 -51.81 22.20
CA GLU A 28 -11.85 -52.60 22.22
C GLU A 28 -11.12 -52.52 20.87
N MET A 29 -11.82 -52.59 19.74
CA MET A 29 -11.21 -52.40 18.41
C MET A 29 -10.62 -51.00 18.24
N ASP A 30 -11.31 -49.96 18.72
CA ASP A 30 -10.80 -48.59 18.75
C ASP A 30 -9.56 -48.45 19.66
N SER A 31 -9.27 -49.42 20.52
CA SER A 31 -8.04 -49.45 21.33
C SER A 31 -6.87 -50.18 20.64
N ILE A 32 -7.09 -50.82 19.49
CA ILE A 32 -6.04 -51.52 18.73
C ILE A 32 -5.50 -50.57 17.65
N PRO A 33 -4.18 -50.27 17.62
CA PRO A 33 -3.59 -49.29 16.69
C PRO A 33 -3.94 -49.49 15.22
N LEU A 34 -4.15 -50.73 14.79
CA LEU A 34 -4.49 -51.08 13.41
C LEU A 34 -5.93 -50.69 13.01
N PHE A 35 -6.83 -50.55 13.98
CA PHE A 35 -8.26 -50.30 13.77
C PHE A 35 -8.74 -48.95 14.37
N MET A 36 -7.82 -48.15 14.91
CA MET A 36 -8.10 -46.83 15.45
C MET A 36 -8.61 -45.85 14.37
N ASN A 37 -9.69 -45.14 14.71
CA ASN A 37 -10.30 -44.14 13.85
C ASN A 37 -9.79 -42.70 14.11
N SER A 38 -9.07 -42.48 15.22
CA SER A 38 -8.49 -41.19 15.61
C SER A 38 -7.26 -41.38 16.51
N LEU A 39 -6.33 -40.43 16.46
CA LEU A 39 -5.15 -40.37 17.33
C LEU A 39 -5.18 -39.04 18.10
N ASP A 40 -5.56 -39.11 19.37
CA ASP A 40 -5.48 -37.99 20.32
C ASP A 40 -4.31 -38.21 21.27
N ASP A 41 -3.64 -37.13 21.71
CA ASP A 41 -2.42 -37.20 22.54
C ASP A 41 -2.64 -37.95 23.87
N GLU A 42 -3.84 -37.85 24.46
CA GLU A 42 -4.22 -38.57 25.70
C GLU A 42 -4.34 -40.09 25.47
N VAL A 43 -4.82 -40.51 24.30
CA VAL A 43 -5.00 -41.94 23.94
C VAL A 43 -3.65 -42.62 23.68
N ILE A 44 -2.66 -41.85 23.22
CA ILE A 44 -1.30 -42.34 22.96
C ILE A 44 -0.58 -42.68 24.27
N GLU A 45 -0.70 -41.85 25.30
CA GLU A 45 -0.02 -42.06 26.59
C GLU A 45 -0.64 -43.23 27.38
N GLU A 46 -1.94 -43.45 27.28
CA GLU A 46 -2.65 -44.51 28.00
C GLU A 46 -2.57 -45.89 27.31
N ASN A 47 -2.21 -45.95 26.03
CA ASN A 47 -2.16 -47.19 25.26
C ASN A 47 -0.72 -47.76 25.14
N PRO A 48 -0.37 -48.85 25.84
CA PRO A 48 0.98 -49.40 25.84
C PRO A 48 1.43 -49.91 24.46
N THR A 49 0.49 -50.30 23.59
CA THR A 49 0.78 -50.77 22.23
C THR A 49 1.15 -49.60 21.31
N LEU A 50 0.44 -48.46 21.41
CA LEU A 50 0.82 -47.24 20.70
C LEU A 50 2.18 -46.72 21.18
N ALA A 51 2.41 -46.71 22.49
CA ALA A 51 3.70 -46.32 23.07
C ALA A 51 4.85 -47.22 22.57
N ALA A 52 4.62 -48.54 22.46
CA ALA A 52 5.60 -49.47 21.90
C ALA A 52 5.86 -49.22 20.40
N LEU A 53 4.82 -48.94 19.60
CA LEU A 53 4.96 -48.57 18.18
C LEU A 53 5.68 -47.23 17.99
N GLN A 54 5.43 -46.25 18.87
CA GLN A 54 6.16 -44.98 18.87
C GLN A 54 7.62 -45.17 19.27
N ALA A 55 7.92 -46.08 20.22
CA ALA A 55 9.29 -46.42 20.56
C ALA A 55 10.04 -47.06 19.37
N LEU A 56 9.35 -47.87 18.55
CA LEU A 56 9.92 -48.41 17.31
C LEU A 56 10.31 -47.33 16.29
N LYS A 57 9.63 -46.17 16.28
CA LYS A 57 9.99 -45.01 15.43
C LYS A 57 11.39 -44.45 15.78
N TYR A 58 11.91 -44.74 16.98
CA TYR A 58 13.19 -44.26 17.48
C TYR A 58 14.18 -45.38 17.83
N ASP A 59 14.01 -46.60 17.28
CA ASP A 59 14.79 -47.80 17.61
C ASP A 59 16.21 -47.85 17.00
N GLY A 60 16.93 -46.74 17.10
CA GLY A 60 18.26 -46.54 16.52
C GLY A 60 19.08 -45.50 17.29
N THR A 61 20.33 -45.32 16.87
CA THR A 61 21.14 -44.22 17.40
C THR A 61 20.54 -42.86 17.00
N PRO A 62 20.78 -41.78 17.77
CA PRO A 62 20.28 -40.45 17.41
C PRO A 62 20.69 -40.00 16.00
N GLU A 63 21.87 -40.42 15.54
CA GLU A 63 22.37 -40.19 14.19
C GLU A 63 21.58 -40.94 13.11
N GLU A 64 21.26 -42.22 13.35
CA GLU A 64 20.45 -43.04 12.43
C GLU A 64 19.02 -42.52 12.35
N ASN A 65 18.38 -42.27 13.49
CA ASN A 65 17.04 -41.70 13.55
C ASN A 65 16.97 -40.35 12.82
N ALA A 66 17.96 -39.46 13.04
CA ALA A 66 18.03 -38.17 12.37
C ALA A 66 18.18 -38.31 10.85
N LYS A 67 18.92 -39.34 10.39
CA LYS A 67 19.10 -39.62 8.97
C LYS A 67 17.82 -40.16 8.33
N ASP A 68 17.12 -41.04 9.02
CA ASP A 68 15.84 -41.59 8.55
C ASP A 68 14.79 -40.49 8.44
N PHE A 69 14.70 -39.61 9.43
CA PHE A 69 13.84 -38.43 9.37
C PHE A 69 14.21 -37.47 8.24
N LYS A 70 15.51 -37.27 7.98
CA LYS A 70 15.98 -36.49 6.84
C LYS A 70 15.52 -37.11 5.52
N ASP A 71 15.57 -38.44 5.39
CA ASP A 71 15.16 -39.15 4.17
C ASP A 71 13.63 -39.14 3.98
N GLN A 72 12.83 -39.38 5.02
CA GLN A 72 11.37 -39.22 5.01
C GLN A 72 10.94 -37.78 4.66
N GLY A 73 11.65 -36.78 5.22
CA GLY A 73 11.42 -35.37 4.91
C GLY A 73 11.75 -35.04 3.44
N ASN A 74 12.77 -35.68 2.85
CA ASN A 74 13.12 -35.52 1.44
C ASN A 74 12.03 -36.11 0.54
N GLU A 75 11.51 -37.29 0.87
CA GLU A 75 10.40 -37.92 0.13
C GLU A 75 9.14 -37.04 0.17
N CYS A 76 8.76 -36.55 1.35
CA CYS A 76 7.63 -35.64 1.50
C CYS A 76 7.84 -34.33 0.72
N PHE A 77 9.07 -33.79 0.70
CA PHE A 77 9.37 -32.61 -0.10
C PHE A 77 9.26 -32.87 -1.60
N GLN A 78 9.69 -34.04 -2.08
CA GLN A 78 9.56 -34.45 -3.48
C GLN A 78 8.11 -34.73 -3.89
N ALA A 79 7.27 -35.23 -2.98
CA ALA A 79 5.84 -35.43 -3.21
C ALA A 79 5.07 -34.11 -3.46
N GLY A 80 5.64 -32.97 -3.05
CA GLY A 80 5.17 -31.64 -3.40
C GLY A 80 4.29 -30.98 -2.34
N LYS A 81 3.59 -29.90 -2.71
CA LYS A 81 3.00 -28.92 -1.78
C LYS A 81 2.10 -29.52 -0.69
N HIS A 82 1.33 -30.56 -1.01
CA HIS A 82 0.41 -31.20 -0.08
C HIS A 82 1.14 -31.91 1.09
N LYS A 83 2.43 -32.23 0.92
CA LYS A 83 3.28 -32.90 1.91
C LYS A 83 4.33 -31.98 2.56
N TYR A 84 4.29 -30.68 2.30
CA TYR A 84 5.25 -29.75 2.90
C TYR A 84 5.12 -29.60 4.41
N LYS A 85 3.92 -29.76 4.97
CA LYS A 85 3.73 -29.76 6.43
C LYS A 85 4.40 -30.98 7.05
N ASP A 86 4.17 -32.16 6.48
CA ASP A 86 4.79 -33.42 6.89
C ASP A 86 6.33 -33.34 6.77
N ALA A 87 6.84 -32.78 5.66
CA ALA A 87 8.28 -32.57 5.48
C ALA A 87 8.87 -31.65 6.56
N LEU A 88 8.19 -30.56 6.94
CA LEU A 88 8.64 -29.70 8.04
C LEU A 88 8.70 -30.43 9.37
N GLN A 89 7.72 -31.31 9.63
CA GLN A 89 7.68 -32.10 10.85
C GLN A 89 8.85 -33.08 10.88
N PHE A 90 9.04 -33.87 9.82
CA PHE A 90 10.15 -34.83 9.76
C PHE A 90 11.53 -34.16 9.90
N TYR A 91 11.77 -33.02 9.25
CA TYR A 91 13.02 -32.30 9.49
C TYR A 91 13.15 -31.75 10.91
N THR A 92 12.05 -31.42 11.57
CA THR A 92 12.06 -30.96 12.96
C THR A 92 12.33 -32.11 13.92
N ASP A 93 11.66 -33.25 13.76
CA ASP A 93 11.91 -34.50 14.50
C ASP A 93 13.38 -34.92 14.38
N GLY A 94 13.97 -34.81 13.17
CA GLY A 94 15.38 -35.08 12.92
C GLY A 94 16.34 -34.14 13.63
N ILE A 95 16.00 -32.85 13.73
CA ILE A 95 16.79 -31.86 14.50
C ILE A 95 16.68 -32.13 16.01
N GLU A 96 15.51 -32.58 16.47
CA GLU A 96 15.23 -32.87 17.88
C GLU A 96 15.97 -34.10 18.40
N GLN A 97 16.43 -34.99 17.53
CA GLN A 97 17.34 -36.08 17.89
C GLN A 97 18.67 -35.58 18.47
N LYS A 98 19.06 -34.32 18.20
CA LYS A 98 20.30 -33.71 18.71
C LYS A 98 21.54 -34.57 18.44
N CYS A 99 21.62 -35.12 17.22
CA CYS A 99 22.76 -35.92 16.79
C CYS A 99 24.07 -35.11 16.87
N LYS A 100 25.21 -35.79 17.08
CA LYS A 100 26.52 -35.13 17.18
C LYS A 100 27.11 -34.75 15.82
N ASP A 101 26.56 -35.29 14.74
CA ASP A 101 27.00 -35.02 13.38
C ASP A 101 26.60 -33.59 12.95
N LYS A 102 27.61 -32.71 12.84
CA LYS A 102 27.43 -31.32 12.42
C LYS A 102 26.97 -31.21 10.96
N GLU A 103 27.44 -32.10 10.09
CA GLU A 103 27.07 -32.04 8.67
C GLU A 103 25.60 -32.43 8.50
N LEU A 104 25.15 -33.49 9.18
CA LEU A 104 23.76 -33.89 9.20
C LEU A 104 22.83 -32.79 9.76
N ASN A 105 23.21 -32.17 10.88
CA ASN A 105 22.47 -31.05 11.45
C ASN A 105 22.40 -29.84 10.49
N SER A 106 23.51 -29.51 9.81
CA SER A 106 23.52 -28.48 8.77
C SER A 106 22.55 -28.81 7.63
N ILE A 107 22.55 -30.04 7.14
CA ILE A 107 21.66 -30.49 6.07
C ILE A 107 20.19 -30.42 6.50
N LEU A 108 19.86 -30.90 7.70
CA LEU A 108 18.50 -30.88 8.25
C LEU A 108 17.95 -29.46 8.33
N HIS A 109 18.71 -28.52 8.92
CA HIS A 109 18.34 -27.11 8.96
C HIS A 109 18.20 -26.51 7.56
N SER A 110 19.13 -26.81 6.65
CA SER A 110 19.12 -26.30 5.29
C SER A 110 17.91 -26.84 4.48
N ASN A 111 17.52 -28.10 4.69
CA ASN A 111 16.35 -28.70 4.05
C ASN A 111 15.04 -28.18 4.63
N ARG A 112 14.94 -28.00 5.95
CA ARG A 112 13.79 -27.32 6.57
C ARG A 112 13.63 -25.89 6.04
N ALA A 113 14.73 -25.18 5.84
CA ALA A 113 14.74 -23.86 5.20
C ALA A 113 14.21 -23.91 3.76
N ALA A 114 14.48 -24.98 3.01
CA ALA A 114 13.95 -25.16 1.66
C ALA A 114 12.42 -25.24 1.66
N VAL A 115 11.84 -26.04 2.57
CA VAL A 115 10.38 -26.16 2.69
C VAL A 115 9.76 -24.83 3.11
N ASN A 116 10.35 -24.15 4.10
CA ASN A 116 9.89 -22.84 4.53
C ASN A 116 9.97 -21.78 3.43
N LEU A 117 10.93 -21.90 2.50
CA LEU A 117 11.06 -21.00 1.36
C LEU A 117 9.92 -21.19 0.36
N GLU A 118 9.53 -22.44 0.09
CA GLU A 118 8.39 -22.77 -0.78
C GLU A 118 7.04 -22.41 -0.14
N LEU A 119 6.96 -22.40 1.20
CA LEU A 119 5.80 -21.95 1.96
C LEU A 119 5.72 -20.42 2.15
N GLY A 120 6.75 -19.66 1.74
CA GLY A 120 6.81 -18.21 1.91
C GLY A 120 7.17 -17.73 3.33
N ASN A 121 7.63 -18.62 4.20
CA ASN A 121 8.01 -18.31 5.59
C ASN A 121 9.44 -17.75 5.68
N PHE A 122 9.73 -16.63 5.00
CA PHE A 122 11.10 -16.12 4.82
C PHE A 122 11.86 -15.85 6.13
N GLY A 123 11.18 -15.37 7.18
CA GLY A 123 11.80 -15.18 8.49
C GLY A 123 12.23 -16.50 9.19
N LYS A 124 11.58 -17.63 8.88
CA LYS A 124 12.03 -18.96 9.34
C LYS A 124 13.19 -19.46 8.48
N VAL A 125 13.15 -19.23 7.16
CA VAL A 125 14.27 -19.56 6.24
C VAL A 125 15.58 -18.96 6.73
N LEU A 126 15.60 -17.66 7.05
CA LEU A 126 16.82 -17.00 7.50
C LEU A 126 17.36 -17.56 8.82
N ARG A 127 16.47 -17.92 9.76
CA ARG A 127 16.87 -18.56 11.04
C ARG A 127 17.44 -19.95 10.83
N ASP A 128 16.78 -20.75 9.99
CA ASP A 128 17.24 -22.10 9.68
C ASP A 128 18.55 -22.09 8.88
N CYS A 129 18.71 -21.18 7.91
CA CYS A 129 19.96 -21.03 7.19
C CYS A 129 21.10 -20.52 8.08
N ALA A 130 20.84 -19.60 9.01
CA ALA A 130 21.84 -19.17 9.99
C ALA A 130 22.35 -20.35 10.83
N LYS A 131 21.44 -21.17 11.38
CA LYS A 131 21.81 -22.40 12.11
C LYS A 131 22.57 -23.40 11.23
N ALA A 132 22.14 -23.59 9.98
CA ALA A 132 22.85 -24.47 9.04
C ALA A 132 24.30 -24.00 8.81
N LEU A 133 24.51 -22.68 8.70
CA LEU A 133 25.83 -22.09 8.52
C LEU A 133 26.68 -22.09 9.81
N GLU A 134 26.07 -22.07 10.99
CA GLU A 134 26.76 -22.30 12.27
C GLU A 134 27.37 -23.71 12.34
N TYR A 135 26.64 -24.72 11.83
CA TYR A 135 27.13 -26.11 11.78
C TYR A 135 28.13 -26.35 10.64
N ASN A 136 27.82 -25.86 9.43
CA ASN A 136 28.71 -25.93 8.28
C ASN A 136 28.75 -24.57 7.54
N PRO A 137 29.81 -23.76 7.76
CA PRO A 137 29.99 -22.47 7.10
C PRO A 137 30.11 -22.55 5.57
N ASN A 138 30.39 -23.73 5.01
CA ASN A 138 30.58 -23.95 3.59
C ASN A 138 29.29 -24.43 2.88
N ASN A 139 28.13 -24.38 3.55
CA ASN A 139 26.86 -24.83 2.97
C ASN A 139 26.33 -23.81 1.93
N ILE A 140 26.72 -24.00 0.66
CA ILE A 140 26.30 -23.16 -0.48
C ILE A 140 24.76 -23.09 -0.61
N LYS A 141 24.04 -24.19 -0.32
CA LYS A 141 22.57 -24.21 -0.41
C LYS A 141 21.94 -23.30 0.64
N ALA A 142 22.51 -23.20 1.84
CA ALA A 142 22.04 -22.28 2.89
C ALA A 142 22.24 -20.82 2.49
N PHE A 143 23.39 -20.47 1.90
CA PHE A 143 23.60 -19.12 1.34
C PHE A 143 22.65 -18.82 0.19
N TYR A 144 22.45 -19.74 -0.75
CA TYR A 144 21.52 -19.56 -1.87
C TYR A 144 20.08 -19.31 -1.39
N ARG A 145 19.60 -20.11 -0.43
CA ARG A 145 18.26 -19.97 0.16
C ARG A 145 18.11 -18.66 0.94
N SER A 146 19.13 -18.26 1.70
CA SER A 146 19.18 -16.96 2.39
C SER A 146 19.12 -15.80 1.41
N GLY A 147 19.93 -15.84 0.35
CA GLY A 147 19.93 -14.82 -0.71
C GLY A 147 18.58 -14.72 -1.40
N LYS A 148 17.94 -15.85 -1.71
CA LYS A 148 16.60 -15.87 -2.30
C LYS A 148 15.54 -15.31 -1.35
N ALA A 149 15.60 -15.62 -0.06
CA ALA A 149 14.70 -15.05 0.95
C ALA A 149 14.90 -13.53 1.11
N CYS A 150 16.15 -13.06 1.22
CA CYS A 150 16.47 -11.63 1.31
C CYS A 150 16.02 -10.87 0.05
N TYR A 151 16.21 -11.46 -1.14
CA TYR A 151 15.73 -10.90 -2.40
C TYR A 151 14.21 -10.68 -2.40
N ILE A 152 13.44 -11.66 -1.92
CA ILE A 152 11.97 -11.56 -1.83
C ILE A 152 11.54 -10.51 -0.79
N LEU A 153 12.30 -10.37 0.30
CA LEU A 153 12.07 -9.35 1.34
C LEU A 153 12.59 -7.95 0.95
N GLU A 154 13.01 -7.74 -0.30
CA GLU A 154 13.63 -6.51 -0.80
C GLU A 154 14.89 -6.05 -0.02
N LYS A 155 15.53 -6.97 0.71
CA LYS A 155 16.82 -6.77 1.39
C LYS A 155 17.98 -7.00 0.41
N ILE A 156 18.08 -6.10 -0.56
CA ILE A 156 19.00 -6.21 -1.70
C ILE A 156 20.48 -6.34 -1.27
N PRO A 157 21.00 -5.52 -0.34
CA PRO A 157 22.40 -5.63 0.10
C PRO A 157 22.72 -7.01 0.71
N GLU A 158 21.87 -7.50 1.60
CA GLU A 158 22.03 -8.79 2.28
C GLU A 158 21.89 -9.96 1.30
N ALA A 159 21.01 -9.82 0.29
CA ALA A 159 20.88 -10.82 -0.76
C ALA A 159 22.15 -10.94 -1.61
N LEU A 160 22.80 -9.81 -1.94
CA LEU A 160 24.07 -9.80 -2.66
C LEU A 160 25.20 -10.40 -1.82
N ASP A 161 25.31 -10.06 -0.54
CA ASP A 161 26.32 -10.65 0.37
C ASP A 161 26.19 -12.18 0.44
N CYS A 162 24.96 -12.71 0.52
CA CYS A 162 24.72 -14.14 0.48
C CYS A 162 25.20 -14.78 -0.84
N CYS A 163 24.92 -14.15 -1.98
CA CYS A 163 25.39 -14.61 -3.29
C CYS A 163 26.92 -14.55 -3.41
N ASP A 164 27.55 -13.51 -2.88
CA ASP A 164 29.00 -13.32 -2.95
C ASP A 164 29.74 -14.36 -2.11
N ARG A 165 29.25 -14.65 -0.91
CA ARG A 165 29.79 -15.73 -0.07
C ARG A 165 29.60 -17.10 -0.71
N ALA A 166 28.43 -17.37 -1.30
CA ALA A 166 28.19 -18.61 -2.03
C ALA A 166 29.13 -18.77 -3.24
N LEU A 167 29.37 -17.70 -4.01
CA LEU A 167 30.26 -17.73 -5.17
C LEU A 167 31.74 -17.76 -4.79
N ALA A 168 32.11 -17.28 -3.60
CA ALA A 168 33.46 -17.47 -3.08
C ALA A 168 33.78 -18.95 -2.80
N LEU A 169 32.76 -19.73 -2.40
CA LEU A 169 32.87 -21.17 -2.18
C LEU A 169 32.79 -21.98 -3.49
N ASP A 170 31.83 -21.65 -4.36
CA ASP A 170 31.68 -22.26 -5.69
C ASP A 170 31.48 -21.19 -6.78
N PRO A 171 32.59 -20.72 -7.40
CA PRO A 171 32.53 -19.71 -8.46
C PRO A 171 31.81 -20.17 -9.72
N LYS A 172 31.53 -21.47 -9.90
CA LYS A 172 30.87 -22.03 -11.08
C LYS A 172 29.38 -22.28 -10.86
N ASN A 173 28.86 -22.00 -9.66
CA ASN A 173 27.46 -22.22 -9.34
C ASN A 173 26.51 -21.38 -10.21
N LYS A 174 25.86 -22.00 -11.20
CA LYS A 174 24.94 -21.31 -12.12
C LYS A 174 23.74 -20.71 -11.38
N GLY A 175 23.15 -21.46 -10.44
CA GLY A 175 21.96 -21.00 -9.71
C GLY A 175 22.20 -19.73 -8.91
N VAL A 176 23.36 -19.63 -8.24
CA VAL A 176 23.74 -18.42 -7.49
C VAL A 176 24.05 -17.25 -8.42
N LYS A 177 24.72 -17.48 -9.55
CA LYS A 177 24.95 -16.44 -10.58
C LYS A 177 23.65 -15.86 -11.11
N ASP A 178 22.72 -16.73 -11.49
CA ASP A 178 21.42 -16.33 -12.02
C ASP A 178 20.62 -15.51 -10.98
N LEU A 179 20.68 -15.91 -9.70
CA LEU A 179 20.09 -15.16 -8.60
C LEU A 179 20.77 -13.79 -8.42
N LYS A 180 22.10 -13.72 -8.43
CA LYS A 180 22.85 -12.47 -8.31
C LYS A 180 22.50 -11.50 -9.43
N ILE A 181 22.36 -11.97 -10.67
CA ILE A 181 21.93 -11.15 -11.81
C ILE A 181 20.54 -10.55 -11.56
N LYS A 182 19.58 -11.37 -11.07
CA LYS A 182 18.23 -10.89 -10.71
C LYS A 182 18.27 -9.82 -9.62
N ILE A 183 19.09 -10.02 -8.59
CA ILE A 183 19.24 -9.06 -7.49
C ILE A 183 19.85 -7.74 -8.00
N LEU A 184 20.89 -7.80 -8.84
CA LEU A 184 21.53 -6.61 -9.42
C LEU A 184 20.57 -5.81 -10.31
N ARG A 185 19.78 -6.50 -11.15
CA ARG A 185 18.73 -5.85 -11.94
C ARG A 185 17.71 -5.14 -11.04
N ARG A 186 17.25 -5.83 -9.99
CA ARG A 186 16.31 -5.24 -9.02
C ARG A 186 16.89 -4.03 -8.29
N LYS A 187 18.19 -4.07 -7.95
CA LYS A 187 18.92 -2.95 -7.36
C LYS A 187 18.86 -1.72 -8.25
N GLN A 188 19.19 -1.88 -9.53
CA GLN A 188 19.15 -0.79 -10.52
C GLN A 188 17.74 -0.22 -10.68
N GLU A 189 16.72 -1.06 -10.75
CA GLU A 189 15.31 -0.62 -10.82
C GLU A 189 14.90 0.23 -9.61
N LEU A 190 15.32 -0.15 -8.40
CA LEU A 190 15.03 0.60 -7.17
C LEU A 190 15.77 1.95 -7.14
N GLU A 191 17.05 1.97 -7.51
CA GLU A 191 17.86 3.20 -7.59
C GLU A 191 17.30 4.17 -8.63
N GLU A 192 16.87 3.68 -9.80
CA GLU A 192 16.22 4.51 -10.81
C GLU A 192 14.88 5.07 -10.33
N LYS A 193 14.07 4.26 -9.65
CA LYS A 193 12.78 4.70 -9.10
C LYS A 193 12.98 5.79 -8.04
N GLU A 194 13.97 5.62 -7.16
CA GLU A 194 14.31 6.61 -6.15
C GLU A 194 14.80 7.91 -6.79
N LYS A 195 15.70 7.83 -7.79
CA LYS A 195 16.16 8.99 -8.53
C LYS A 195 15.01 9.75 -9.19
N ARG A 196 14.08 9.06 -9.87
CA ARG A 196 12.89 9.69 -10.46
C ARG A 196 12.01 10.37 -9.41
N ARG A 197 11.83 9.74 -8.25
CA ARG A 197 11.08 10.33 -7.13
C ARG A 197 11.75 11.61 -6.62
N LEU A 198 13.06 11.60 -6.39
CA LEU A 198 13.80 12.77 -5.94
C LEU A 198 13.78 13.91 -6.96
N GLN A 199 13.90 13.59 -8.25
CA GLN A 199 13.79 14.58 -9.33
C GLN A 199 12.41 15.26 -9.34
N ARG A 200 11.33 14.48 -9.21
CA ARG A 200 9.97 15.04 -9.14
C ARG A 200 9.78 15.96 -7.95
N ILE A 201 10.26 15.56 -6.76
CA ILE A 201 10.17 16.39 -5.55
C ILE A 201 10.93 17.70 -5.75
N ALA A 202 12.14 17.63 -6.30
CA ALA A 202 12.96 18.81 -6.55
C ALA A 202 12.33 19.75 -7.61
N GLU A 203 11.68 19.20 -8.64
CA GLU A 203 10.96 19.99 -9.65
C GLU A 203 9.73 20.67 -9.04
N GLU A 204 8.91 19.96 -8.27
CA GLU A 204 7.74 20.50 -7.57
C GLU A 204 8.14 21.62 -6.58
N GLU A 205 9.26 21.45 -5.87
CA GLU A 205 9.78 22.48 -4.96
C GLU A 205 10.26 23.72 -5.71
N LYS A 206 10.98 23.54 -6.83
CA LYS A 206 11.43 24.64 -7.69
C LYS A 206 10.24 25.40 -8.29
N GLU A 207 9.20 24.70 -8.73
CA GLU A 207 7.97 25.32 -9.23
C GLU A 207 7.27 26.14 -8.14
N LYS A 208 7.13 25.60 -6.94
CA LYS A 208 6.53 26.30 -5.81
C LYS A 208 7.31 27.54 -5.42
N GLN A 209 8.64 27.47 -5.41
CA GLN A 209 9.51 28.61 -5.14
C GLN A 209 9.34 29.70 -6.20
N LEU A 210 9.36 29.32 -7.48
CA LEU A 210 9.16 30.25 -8.59
C LEU A 210 7.78 30.93 -8.53
N LEU A 211 6.71 30.16 -8.32
CA LEU A 211 5.36 30.68 -8.15
C LEU A 211 5.28 31.68 -6.99
N THR A 212 5.84 31.32 -5.83
CA THR A 212 5.84 32.17 -4.64
C THR A 212 6.61 33.46 -4.88
N GLN A 213 7.73 33.41 -5.60
CA GLN A 213 8.51 34.57 -5.97
C GLN A 213 7.74 35.48 -6.93
N THR A 214 7.14 34.92 -7.99
CA THR A 214 6.36 35.68 -8.96
C THR A 214 5.17 36.39 -8.29
N ILE A 215 4.46 35.72 -7.38
CA ILE A 215 3.35 36.35 -6.62
C ILE A 215 3.86 37.52 -5.76
N LYS A 216 5.01 37.37 -5.09
CA LYS A 216 5.62 38.45 -4.31
C LYS A 216 6.01 39.65 -5.18
N ASP A 217 6.55 39.40 -6.37
CA ASP A 217 6.94 40.44 -7.32
C ASP A 217 5.73 41.27 -7.80
N ARG A 218 4.52 40.67 -7.81
CA ARG A 218 3.27 41.38 -8.16
C ARG A 218 2.73 42.28 -7.04
N LYS A 219 3.33 42.25 -5.84
CA LYS A 219 2.93 43.11 -4.70
C LYS A 219 1.44 43.02 -4.36
N ILE A 220 0.86 41.84 -4.50
CA ILE A 220 -0.55 41.58 -4.18
C ILE A 220 -0.70 41.57 -2.66
N ASN A 221 -1.75 42.22 -2.15
CA ASN A 221 -2.09 42.17 -0.73
C ASN A 221 -2.84 40.86 -0.43
N ILE A 222 -2.19 39.91 0.24
CA ILE A 222 -2.72 38.57 0.49
C ILE A 222 -3.01 38.41 1.98
N VAL A 223 -4.23 38.01 2.29
CA VAL A 223 -4.68 37.66 3.64
C VAL A 223 -5.05 36.19 3.65
N SER A 224 -4.42 35.40 4.51
CA SER A 224 -4.76 34.00 4.71
C SER A 224 -5.64 33.88 5.94
N ASN A 225 -6.92 33.54 5.75
CA ASN A 225 -7.85 33.25 6.83
C ASN A 225 -7.94 31.73 7.07
N ASN A 226 -7.60 30.90 6.07
CA ASN A 226 -7.62 29.42 6.09
C ASN A 226 -8.97 28.77 6.44
N GLU A 227 -9.96 29.53 6.92
CA GLU A 227 -11.27 29.02 7.31
C GLU A 227 -12.09 28.59 6.09
N PHE A 228 -11.99 29.36 5.00
CA PHE A 228 -12.60 29.00 3.71
C PHE A 228 -11.96 27.74 3.14
N LEU A 229 -10.62 27.69 3.09
CA LEU A 229 -9.89 26.51 2.60
C LEU A 229 -10.09 25.25 3.45
N LYS A 230 -10.34 25.39 4.76
CA LYS A 230 -10.70 24.27 5.64
C LYS A 230 -12.07 23.70 5.30
N LYS A 231 -13.04 24.57 4.96
CA LYS A 231 -14.40 24.17 4.61
C LYS A 231 -14.52 23.67 3.18
N TYR A 232 -13.74 24.25 2.27
CA TYR A 232 -13.73 23.96 0.84
C TYR A 232 -12.28 23.80 0.35
N PRO A 233 -11.67 22.62 0.51
CA PRO A 233 -10.30 22.40 0.06
C PRO A 233 -10.22 22.53 -1.46
N VAL A 234 -9.43 23.50 -1.92
CA VAL A 234 -9.16 23.72 -3.33
C VAL A 234 -8.37 22.53 -3.86
N GLN A 235 -8.91 21.86 -4.88
CA GLN A 235 -8.21 20.79 -5.59
C GLN A 235 -6.93 21.34 -6.22
N LYS A 236 -5.88 20.52 -6.35
CA LYS A 236 -4.57 20.97 -6.86
C LYS A 236 -4.69 21.60 -8.25
N GLU A 237 -5.62 21.14 -9.09
CA GLU A 237 -5.86 21.71 -10.43
C GLU A 237 -6.45 23.13 -10.39
N ASN A 238 -7.10 23.48 -9.28
CA ASN A 238 -7.83 24.73 -9.06
C ASN A 238 -7.04 25.75 -8.24
N ALA A 239 -5.74 25.53 -8.04
CA ALA A 239 -4.85 26.48 -7.39
C ALA A 239 -4.30 27.50 -8.40
N VAL A 240 -3.72 28.60 -7.89
CA VAL A 240 -2.96 29.55 -8.72
C VAL A 240 -1.78 28.83 -9.38
N ARG A 241 -1.65 29.03 -10.70
CA ARG A 241 -0.63 28.39 -11.53
C ARG A 241 0.23 29.44 -12.22
N LEU A 242 1.48 29.10 -12.47
CA LEU A 242 2.39 29.89 -13.28
C LEU A 242 2.55 29.20 -14.63
N ASP A 243 2.23 29.91 -15.71
CA ASP A 243 2.62 29.49 -17.04
C ASP A 243 4.16 29.62 -17.16
N LYS A 244 4.82 28.50 -17.44
CA LYS A 244 6.30 28.43 -17.48
C LYS A 244 6.88 29.18 -18.68
N GLU A 245 6.13 29.28 -19.78
CA GLU A 245 6.60 29.89 -21.03
C GLU A 245 6.40 31.39 -21.00
N THR A 246 5.19 31.84 -20.67
CA THR A 246 4.83 33.26 -20.68
C THR A 246 5.18 33.98 -19.36
N LYS A 247 5.42 33.21 -18.28
CA LYS A 247 5.57 33.71 -16.90
C LYS A 247 4.33 34.44 -16.38
N GLU A 248 3.17 34.11 -16.93
CA GLU A 248 1.88 34.67 -16.55
C GLU A 248 1.23 33.83 -15.46
N LEU A 249 0.56 34.48 -14.51
CA LEU A 249 -0.21 33.80 -13.48
C LEU A 249 -1.65 33.53 -13.96
N LEU A 250 -2.08 32.29 -13.76
CA LEU A 250 -3.45 31.83 -13.95
C LEU A 250 -4.09 31.72 -12.58
N TRP A 251 -5.10 32.55 -12.33
CA TRP A 251 -5.78 32.64 -11.04
C TRP A 251 -7.08 31.85 -11.05
N PRO A 252 -7.38 31.07 -10.00
CA PRO A 252 -8.72 30.57 -9.77
C PRO A 252 -9.61 31.72 -9.30
N VAL A 253 -10.67 32.05 -10.04
CA VAL A 253 -11.50 33.23 -9.75
C VAL A 253 -12.96 32.84 -9.57
N PHE A 254 -13.62 33.41 -8.57
CA PHE A 254 -15.08 33.34 -8.43
C PHE A 254 -15.74 34.57 -9.03
N PHE A 255 -16.74 34.35 -9.87
CA PHE A 255 -17.76 35.34 -10.19
C PHE A 255 -19.01 35.02 -9.38
N LEU A 256 -19.51 36.01 -8.65
CA LEU A 256 -20.64 35.89 -7.74
C LEU A 256 -21.82 36.67 -8.30
N TYR A 257 -22.99 36.04 -8.35
CA TYR A 257 -24.25 36.59 -8.84
C TYR A 257 -25.25 36.66 -7.68
N PRO A 258 -25.14 37.66 -6.79
CA PRO A 258 -25.89 37.68 -5.53
C PRO A 258 -27.41 37.80 -5.73
N GLU A 259 -27.87 38.33 -6.86
CA GLU A 259 -29.29 38.41 -7.23
C GLU A 259 -29.96 37.04 -7.27
N TYR A 260 -29.25 36.05 -7.83
CA TYR A 260 -29.72 34.68 -7.99
C TYR A 260 -29.09 33.70 -6.98
N LYS A 261 -28.16 34.17 -6.15
CA LYS A 261 -27.33 33.36 -5.23
C LYS A 261 -26.53 32.28 -5.96
N GLU A 262 -26.11 32.59 -7.18
CA GLU A 262 -25.32 31.72 -8.03
C GLU A 262 -23.86 32.16 -8.05
N SER A 263 -22.98 31.28 -8.49
CA SER A 263 -21.56 31.59 -8.69
C SER A 263 -20.94 30.73 -9.76
N ASP A 264 -20.02 31.32 -10.53
CA ASP A 264 -19.15 30.57 -11.43
C ASP A 264 -17.72 30.53 -10.88
N PHE A 265 -17.08 29.38 -11.10
CA PHE A 265 -15.68 29.18 -10.76
C PHE A 265 -14.84 29.05 -12.03
N ILE A 266 -13.95 30.02 -12.22
CA ILE A 266 -13.01 30.08 -13.34
C ILE A 266 -11.68 29.51 -12.86
N SER A 267 -11.30 28.31 -13.32
CA SER A 267 -10.12 27.58 -12.82
C SER A 267 -8.76 28.18 -13.24
N GLY A 268 -8.73 29.11 -14.19
CA GLY A 268 -7.49 29.67 -14.73
C GLY A 268 -7.70 30.97 -15.49
N PHE A 269 -8.09 32.03 -14.78
CA PHE A 269 -8.14 33.38 -15.32
C PHE A 269 -6.71 33.90 -15.50
N ASN A 270 -6.26 34.06 -16.76
CA ASN A 270 -4.97 34.66 -17.05
C ASN A 270 -4.96 36.13 -16.62
N GLU A 271 -4.01 36.49 -15.78
CA GLU A 271 -3.89 37.81 -15.20
C GLU A 271 -3.77 38.96 -16.24
N ASN A 272 -3.38 38.66 -17.48
CA ASN A 272 -3.27 39.62 -18.57
C ASN A 272 -4.56 39.78 -19.40
N ASN A 273 -5.55 38.90 -19.22
CA ASN A 273 -6.89 39.06 -19.82
C ASN A 273 -7.71 40.12 -19.09
N THR A 274 -8.67 40.68 -19.82
CA THR A 274 -9.63 41.64 -19.28
C THR A 274 -10.90 40.93 -18.77
N PHE A 275 -11.67 41.59 -17.91
CA PHE A 275 -12.96 41.06 -17.48
C PHE A 275 -13.96 41.03 -18.63
N GLU A 276 -13.92 42.01 -19.54
CA GLU A 276 -14.73 42.07 -20.75
C GLU A 276 -14.55 40.80 -21.60
N GLU A 277 -13.31 40.37 -21.85
CA GLU A 277 -13.01 39.12 -22.58
C GLU A 277 -13.64 37.89 -21.92
N HIS A 278 -13.60 37.78 -20.59
CA HIS A 278 -14.19 36.63 -19.89
C HIS A 278 -15.72 36.69 -19.83
N LEU A 279 -16.29 37.88 -19.61
CA LEU A 279 -17.74 38.06 -19.64
C LEU A 279 -18.30 37.73 -21.04
N GLU A 280 -17.60 38.09 -22.11
CA GLU A 280 -17.97 37.73 -23.48
C GLU A 280 -18.01 36.22 -23.70
N VAL A 281 -17.01 35.48 -23.18
CA VAL A 281 -16.99 34.01 -23.27
C VAL A 281 -18.13 33.37 -22.49
N MET A 282 -18.48 33.94 -21.33
CA MET A 282 -19.50 33.37 -20.43
C MET A 282 -20.93 33.73 -20.83
N PHE A 283 -21.14 34.94 -21.32
CA PHE A 283 -22.47 35.55 -21.50
C PHE A 283 -22.72 36.09 -22.93
N GLY A 284 -21.77 35.98 -23.85
CA GLY A 284 -21.84 36.58 -25.17
C GLY A 284 -22.70 35.82 -26.19
N ASP A 285 -23.05 34.55 -25.95
CA ASP A 285 -23.93 33.78 -26.85
C ASP A 285 -25.41 33.99 -26.50
N PRO A 286 -26.19 34.74 -27.31
CA PRO A 286 -27.60 35.00 -27.01
C PRO A 286 -28.48 33.74 -27.11
N ASN A 287 -28.00 32.70 -27.79
CA ASN A 287 -28.73 31.43 -27.91
C ASN A 287 -28.47 30.48 -26.74
N ASN A 288 -27.48 30.80 -25.89
CA ASN A 288 -27.12 30.01 -24.73
C ASN A 288 -26.94 30.89 -23.48
N PRO A 289 -28.00 31.58 -23.03
CA PRO A 289 -27.95 32.38 -21.81
C PRO A 289 -27.81 31.49 -20.57
N ALA A 290 -27.36 32.08 -19.47
CA ALA A 290 -27.28 31.37 -18.20
C ALA A 290 -28.67 30.83 -17.80
N PRO A 291 -28.81 29.56 -17.38
CA PRO A 291 -30.12 28.94 -17.12
C PRO A 291 -30.95 29.64 -16.04
N TRP A 292 -30.29 30.35 -15.12
CA TRP A 292 -30.90 31.11 -14.03
C TRP A 292 -31.31 32.54 -14.44
N ASP A 293 -30.76 33.07 -15.54
CA ASP A 293 -31.06 34.40 -16.07
C ASP A 293 -32.30 34.35 -16.98
N LYS A 294 -33.48 34.25 -16.35
CA LYS A 294 -34.77 34.12 -17.04
C LYS A 294 -35.12 35.33 -17.90
N ASP A 295 -34.65 36.51 -17.50
CA ASP A 295 -34.97 37.79 -18.15
C ASP A 295 -33.89 38.18 -19.19
N HIS A 296 -32.85 37.35 -19.35
CA HIS A 296 -31.74 37.54 -20.29
C HIS A 296 -31.03 38.89 -20.12
N VAL A 297 -30.87 39.30 -18.86
CA VAL A 297 -30.31 40.61 -18.48
C VAL A 297 -28.79 40.56 -18.32
N TYR A 298 -28.22 39.37 -18.10
CA TYR A 298 -26.78 39.15 -17.93
C TYR A 298 -26.11 39.03 -19.29
N THR A 299 -25.96 40.17 -19.97
CA THR A 299 -25.21 40.29 -21.23
C THR A 299 -23.92 41.08 -21.00
N PRO A 300 -22.82 40.83 -21.74
CA PRO A 300 -21.51 41.45 -21.50
C PRO A 300 -21.57 42.98 -21.44
N ASP A 301 -22.35 43.60 -22.32
CA ASP A 301 -22.58 45.05 -22.37
C ASP A 301 -23.39 45.60 -21.19
N ASN A 302 -24.21 44.77 -20.55
CA ASN A 302 -25.05 45.17 -19.43
C ASN A 302 -24.47 44.82 -18.06
N LEU A 303 -23.30 44.19 -17.99
CA LEU A 303 -22.70 43.78 -16.73
C LEU A 303 -21.65 44.77 -16.20
N ASN A 304 -21.64 44.93 -14.88
CA ASN A 304 -20.60 45.63 -14.13
C ASN A 304 -19.90 44.64 -13.20
N VAL A 305 -18.57 44.78 -13.09
CA VAL A 305 -17.74 44.01 -12.18
C VAL A 305 -17.42 44.83 -10.93
N TYR A 306 -17.49 44.19 -9.77
CA TYR A 306 -17.15 44.80 -8.48
C TYR A 306 -16.28 43.88 -7.63
N PHE A 307 -15.54 44.45 -6.68
CA PHE A 307 -14.92 43.68 -5.59
C PHE A 307 -15.17 44.35 -4.24
N GLU A 308 -15.15 43.53 -3.19
CA GLU A 308 -15.29 43.99 -1.80
C GLU A 308 -13.94 44.47 -1.26
N THR A 309 -13.94 45.59 -0.54
CA THR A 309 -12.78 46.05 0.24
C THR A 309 -12.95 45.69 1.70
N TYR A 310 -11.85 45.39 2.40
CA TYR A 310 -11.87 45.00 3.80
C TYR A 310 -11.12 46.02 4.68
N SER A 311 -11.58 46.18 5.92
CA SER A 311 -10.90 46.96 6.95
C SER A 311 -9.67 46.19 7.45
N LYS A 312 -8.81 46.85 8.23
CA LYS A 312 -7.68 46.17 8.90
C LYS A 312 -8.13 45.03 9.83
N ASN A 313 -9.38 45.06 10.28
CA ASN A 313 -9.97 44.06 11.17
C ASN A 313 -10.70 42.94 10.39
N GLY A 314 -10.67 42.97 9.05
CA GLY A 314 -11.30 41.95 8.20
C GLY A 314 -12.78 42.18 7.89
N GLU A 315 -13.36 43.31 8.32
CA GLU A 315 -14.76 43.64 8.06
C GLU A 315 -14.94 44.25 6.67
N LYS A 316 -16.06 43.96 5.99
CA LYS A 316 -16.38 44.56 4.69
C LYS A 316 -16.56 46.07 4.85
N THR A 317 -15.95 46.85 3.95
CA THR A 317 -15.93 48.31 4.06
C THR A 317 -16.61 49.03 2.91
N LYS A 318 -16.41 48.60 1.66
CA LYS A 318 -17.03 49.19 0.46
C LYS A 318 -17.08 48.16 -0.66
N LEU A 319 -17.96 48.42 -1.62
CA LEU A 319 -17.96 47.76 -2.92
C LEU A 319 -17.34 48.72 -3.95
N LEU A 320 -16.30 48.29 -4.65
CA LEU A 320 -15.62 49.11 -5.67
C LEU A 320 -15.85 48.54 -7.07
N LYS A 321 -16.27 49.43 -7.98
CA LYS A 321 -16.47 49.10 -9.40
C LYS A 321 -15.13 48.96 -10.13
N VAL A 322 -15.02 47.92 -10.93
CA VAL A 322 -13.90 47.64 -11.83
C VAL A 322 -14.33 47.95 -13.26
N PRO A 323 -13.57 48.73 -14.03
CA PRO A 323 -13.80 48.86 -15.47
C PRO A 323 -13.62 47.50 -16.15
N ASN A 324 -14.61 47.02 -16.93
CA ASN A 324 -14.57 45.70 -17.55
C ASN A 324 -13.33 45.50 -18.46
N LYS A 325 -12.84 46.59 -19.08
CA LYS A 325 -11.62 46.60 -19.91
C LYS A 325 -10.31 46.50 -19.12
N MET A 326 -10.37 46.48 -17.79
CA MET A 326 -9.20 46.37 -16.94
C MET A 326 -8.71 44.92 -16.89
N LYS A 327 -7.38 44.74 -16.87
CA LYS A 327 -6.77 43.42 -16.71
C LYS A 327 -6.83 42.94 -15.27
N LEU A 328 -6.96 41.64 -15.05
CA LEU A 328 -7.01 41.06 -13.71
C LEU A 328 -5.78 41.46 -12.86
N LYS A 329 -4.56 41.40 -13.41
CA LYS A 329 -3.33 41.78 -12.69
C LYS A 329 -3.38 43.20 -12.13
N THR A 330 -4.02 44.12 -12.84
CA THR A 330 -4.13 45.53 -12.44
C THR A 330 -5.05 45.67 -11.24
N VAL A 331 -6.13 44.88 -11.20
CA VAL A 331 -7.05 44.84 -10.05
C VAL A 331 -6.40 44.17 -8.84
N LEU A 332 -5.74 43.02 -9.04
CA LEU A 332 -5.06 42.31 -7.94
C LEU A 332 -3.92 43.11 -7.32
N SER A 333 -3.25 43.95 -8.10
CA SER A 333 -2.18 44.85 -7.62
C SER A 333 -2.70 46.13 -6.97
N ASN A 334 -4.03 46.35 -6.96
CA ASN A 334 -4.62 47.53 -6.35
C ASN A 334 -4.48 47.45 -4.82
N SER A 335 -3.94 48.50 -4.20
CA SER A 335 -3.76 48.59 -2.73
C SER A 335 -5.05 48.38 -1.91
N LYS A 336 -6.22 48.61 -2.50
CA LYS A 336 -7.53 48.40 -1.85
C LYS A 336 -8.07 46.98 -2.04
N PHE A 337 -7.56 46.25 -3.02
CA PHE A 337 -7.92 44.86 -3.23
C PHE A 337 -7.21 43.99 -2.20
N THR A 338 -7.93 43.05 -1.60
CA THR A 338 -7.37 42.09 -0.67
C THR A 338 -7.69 40.69 -1.18
N LEU A 339 -6.65 39.92 -1.46
CA LEU A 339 -6.77 38.55 -1.90
C LEU A 339 -6.90 37.64 -0.68
N ILE A 340 -8.07 37.04 -0.49
CA ILE A 340 -8.32 36.11 0.60
C ILE A 340 -8.02 34.69 0.10
N ASP A 341 -7.18 33.96 0.83
CA ASP A 341 -6.94 32.52 0.60
C ASP A 341 -6.54 32.14 -0.85
N MET A 342 -5.88 33.04 -1.57
CA MET A 342 -5.39 32.87 -2.96
C MET A 342 -6.49 32.73 -4.04
N ILE A 343 -7.73 33.10 -3.74
CA ILE A 343 -8.85 33.01 -4.69
C ILE A 343 -9.52 34.39 -4.81
N PRO A 344 -9.30 35.14 -5.91
CA PRO A 344 -10.02 36.38 -6.14
C PRO A 344 -11.52 36.10 -6.32
N ALA A 345 -12.36 36.92 -5.72
CA ALA A 345 -13.81 36.89 -5.91
C ALA A 345 -14.29 38.25 -6.41
N PHE A 346 -15.15 38.24 -7.41
CA PHE A 346 -15.75 39.43 -8.01
C PHE A 346 -17.27 39.29 -8.03
N ILE A 347 -17.96 40.38 -7.73
CA ILE A 347 -19.42 40.47 -7.76
C ILE A 347 -19.82 41.02 -9.13
N ILE A 348 -20.70 40.31 -9.82
CA ILE A 348 -21.17 40.64 -11.16
C ILE A 348 -22.63 41.05 -11.05
N LEU A 349 -22.95 42.27 -11.48
CA LEU A 349 -24.31 42.85 -11.38
C LEU A 349 -24.71 43.56 -12.69
N PRO A 350 -25.98 43.48 -13.11
CA PRO A 350 -26.51 44.27 -14.21
C PRO A 350 -26.43 45.77 -13.95
N LYS A 351 -26.21 46.57 -15.00
CA LYS A 351 -26.08 48.04 -14.90
C LYS A 351 -27.37 48.72 -14.46
N ASN A 352 -28.51 48.24 -14.92
CA ASN A 352 -29.82 48.91 -14.78
C ASN A 352 -30.85 47.99 -14.10
N SER A 353 -30.50 47.35 -12.99
CA SER A 353 -31.44 46.53 -12.19
C SER A 353 -31.73 47.21 -10.86
N LYS A 354 -33.01 47.17 -10.43
CA LYS A 354 -33.41 47.62 -9.09
C LYS A 354 -32.65 46.89 -8.00
N PHE A 355 -32.38 45.60 -8.21
CA PHE A 355 -31.59 44.80 -7.28
C PHE A 355 -30.17 45.36 -7.15
N THR A 356 -29.54 45.78 -8.26
CA THR A 356 -28.19 46.36 -8.23
C THR A 356 -28.15 47.61 -7.37
N ASP A 357 -29.09 48.53 -7.55
CA ASP A 357 -29.16 49.76 -6.77
C ASP A 357 -29.38 49.46 -5.27
N GLU A 358 -30.36 48.60 -4.96
CA GLU A 358 -30.64 48.17 -3.58
C GLU A 358 -29.46 47.41 -2.94
N PHE A 359 -28.74 46.58 -3.71
CA PHE A 359 -27.61 45.81 -3.23
C PHE A 359 -26.42 46.71 -2.90
N ILE A 360 -26.13 47.70 -3.75
CA ILE A 360 -25.04 48.66 -3.55
C ILE A 360 -25.35 49.56 -2.35
N ASP A 361 -26.57 50.10 -2.26
CA ASP A 361 -26.98 51.00 -1.17
C ASP A 361 -26.96 50.28 0.19
N ASN A 362 -27.38 49.02 0.24
CA ASN A 362 -27.45 48.24 1.48
C ASN A 362 -26.18 47.42 1.77
N PHE A 363 -25.12 47.53 0.98
CA PHE A 363 -23.94 46.66 1.07
C PHE A 363 -23.29 46.65 2.47
N LEU A 364 -23.33 47.78 3.18
CA LEU A 364 -22.79 47.93 4.53
C LEU A 364 -23.84 47.86 5.65
N HIS A 365 -25.13 47.80 5.29
CA HIS A 365 -26.24 47.85 6.25
C HIS A 365 -26.81 46.47 6.58
N LYS A 366 -26.27 45.40 5.97
CA LYS A 366 -26.63 44.02 6.26
C LYS A 366 -25.58 43.38 7.16
N GLU A 367 -25.83 43.42 8.47
CA GLU A 367 -25.35 42.41 9.44
C GLU A 367 -26.30 41.22 9.46
#